data_AF-A0A7K0E7W0-F1
#
_entry.id   AF-A0A7K0E7W0-F1
#
_cell.length_a   1.000
_cell.length_b   1.000
_cell.length_c   1.000
_cell.angle_alpha   90.00
_cell.angle_beta   90.00
_cell.angle_gamma   90.00
#
_symmetry.space_group_name_H-M   'P 1'
#
loop_
_entity.id
_entity.type
_entity.pdbx_description
1 polymer ?
#
loop_
_entity_poly.entity_id
_entity_poly.type
_entity_poly.pdbx_seq_one_letter_code
_entity_poly.pdbx_strand_id
1 'polypeptide(L)'
;MYNINKLLILAFLVMSIGCSKDDNTIETPILEKSDAKELLVIAFKLDTNPDLASEINGSVEKNNKSALLTLPIGTSLTNLTPTIQISDKATYSPKGAQDFSNDIVYTITAEDGSTANYVVKVEVSESSESELVRFIFREVDNGIPETVEGFIDTENASVRLVTTTNTDLTSLVPQLEVSEGASYAPQGIQNFSEPVIYTITAADGTQSEYTLDVKTERDLLIAIAEANPNHTLDWHLADANIENWDVELNENGYVEELYLNFANLSELPDEIGFFKKLKELDLSENPFTKLPKSIGNLSNLIELDLEETNLKELPGEFTQLEALNELYLDETLFQEFPEEIFQLTNLIRLQYQENQLKELPKEIGNLKNLEELFLNNNLLFDLPDEIRFLTSLNEIYLSGNQFEEIPLELIDLQDLETIGLINNLLSNLPDEVQFMDGLKTFYLGKNQFEEIPKVLFTLNSLVTLYMEDNVISEIPPVIESLTNLNTFAISNNLLKSIPSELVSIQSLRNLFIAGNSIEILPEELCARTDVFITKDDSTICED
;
A
#
# COMPACT_ATOMS: atom_id res chain seq x y z
N MET A 1 -1.37 8.96 62.35
CA MET A 1 -2.27 9.99 62.89
C MET A 1 -3.67 9.38 62.94
N TYR A 2 -4.11 8.92 64.11
CA TYR A 2 -5.54 8.75 64.38
C TYR A 2 -5.78 9.26 65.78
N ASN A 3 -6.57 10.33 65.89
CA ASN A 3 -7.22 10.71 67.13
C ASN A 3 -8.34 11.71 66.83
N ILE A 4 -9.56 11.44 67.31
CA ILE A 4 -10.30 12.29 68.26
C ILE A 4 -11.69 11.67 68.58
N ASN A 5 -11.84 11.32 69.86
CA ASN A 5 -12.95 11.46 70.83
C ASN A 5 -14.39 10.97 70.58
N LYS A 6 -14.89 10.15 71.53
CA LYS A 6 -15.79 10.50 72.69
C LYS A 6 -16.17 9.21 73.44
N LEU A 7 -15.74 8.97 74.70
CA LEU A 7 -16.33 9.32 76.01
C LEU A 7 -17.75 8.74 76.31
N LEU A 8 -17.87 7.76 77.23
CA LEU A 8 -18.65 7.82 78.49
C LEU A 8 -18.59 6.52 79.36
N ILE A 9 -17.97 6.66 80.54
CA ILE A 9 -18.33 6.22 81.92
C ILE A 9 -19.24 4.99 82.17
N LEU A 10 -18.76 4.01 82.97
CA LEU A 10 -19.50 3.43 84.10
C LEU A 10 -18.56 2.86 85.19
N ALA A 11 -19.00 2.92 86.44
CA ALA A 11 -18.20 2.90 87.67
C ALA A 11 -18.07 1.54 88.38
N PHE A 12 -16.96 1.42 89.12
CA PHE A 12 -16.68 0.72 90.38
C PHE A 12 -17.56 -0.46 90.87
N LEU A 13 -16.89 -1.59 91.19
CA LEU A 13 -16.98 -2.17 92.53
C LEU A 13 -15.76 -3.07 92.84
N VAL A 14 -14.98 -2.69 93.85
CA VAL A 14 -14.02 -3.55 94.55
C VAL A 14 -14.74 -4.07 95.79
N MET A 15 -14.80 -5.40 95.98
CA MET A 15 -15.09 -5.98 97.29
C MET A 15 -14.05 -7.03 97.67
N SER A 16 -13.79 -6.98 98.97
CA SER A 16 -12.68 -7.50 99.75
C SER A 16 -12.70 -9.00 100.00
N ILE A 17 -11.49 -9.48 100.31
CA ILE A 17 -11.11 -10.74 100.93
C ILE A 17 -12.04 -11.14 102.08
N GLY A 18 -12.49 -12.40 102.06
CA GLY A 18 -13.08 -13.11 103.20
C GLY A 18 -12.71 -14.59 103.11
N CYS A 19 -11.75 -15.02 103.93
CA CYS A 19 -11.45 -16.45 104.15
C CYS A 19 -12.62 -17.12 104.89
N SER A 20 -13.11 -18.24 104.36
CA SER A 20 -13.69 -19.31 105.17
C SER A 20 -13.15 -20.63 104.63
N LYS A 21 -12.51 -21.40 105.51
CA LYS A 21 -12.12 -22.79 105.26
C LYS A 21 -13.37 -23.62 105.04
N ASP A 22 -13.37 -24.46 104.01
CA ASP A 22 -13.91 -25.82 104.07
C ASP A 22 -13.26 -26.65 102.96
N ASP A 23 -12.79 -27.84 103.33
CA ASP A 23 -12.21 -28.85 102.46
C ASP A 23 -13.22 -29.26 101.38
N ASN A 24 -12.89 -29.03 100.12
CA ASN A 24 -13.42 -29.80 99.00
C ASN A 24 -12.34 -29.93 97.94
N THR A 25 -12.05 -31.17 97.59
CA THR A 25 -11.16 -31.55 96.49
C THR A 25 -11.60 -30.85 95.20
N ILE A 26 -10.76 -29.93 94.72
CA ILE A 26 -10.88 -29.35 93.40
C ILE A 26 -10.47 -30.45 92.41
N GLU A 27 -11.46 -31.13 91.80
CA GLU A 27 -11.24 -31.75 90.50
C GLU A 27 -10.83 -30.63 89.55
N THR A 28 -9.65 -30.78 88.96
CA THR A 28 -9.23 -29.92 87.84
C THR A 28 -10.29 -30.05 86.75
N PRO A 29 -10.80 -28.94 86.17
CA PRO A 29 -11.69 -29.05 85.03
C PRO A 29 -10.90 -29.75 83.92
N ILE A 30 -11.35 -30.93 83.51
CA ILE A 30 -10.87 -31.57 82.30
C ILE A 30 -11.30 -30.62 81.18
N LEU A 31 -10.35 -29.88 80.63
CA LEU A 31 -10.59 -29.08 79.44
C LEU A 31 -10.89 -30.07 78.31
N GLU A 32 -12.16 -30.24 77.93
CA GLU A 32 -12.50 -31.09 76.79
C GLU A 32 -11.80 -30.52 75.55
N LYS A 33 -11.06 -31.41 74.87
CA LYS A 33 -10.35 -31.06 73.65
C LYS A 33 -11.39 -30.78 72.56
N SER A 34 -11.18 -29.73 71.78
CA SER A 34 -12.10 -29.37 70.69
C SER A 34 -12.15 -30.47 69.62
N ASP A 35 -13.35 -30.75 69.11
CA ASP A 35 -13.64 -31.64 67.98
C ASP A 35 -13.73 -30.89 66.63
N ALA A 36 -13.51 -29.56 66.64
CA ALA A 36 -13.61 -28.71 65.47
C ALA A 36 -12.50 -29.01 64.45
N LYS A 37 -12.89 -29.28 63.20
CA LYS A 37 -12.01 -29.77 62.11
C LYS A 37 -12.46 -29.26 60.74
N GLU A 38 -12.91 -28.02 60.69
CA GLU A 38 -13.34 -27.39 59.45
C GLU A 38 -12.15 -26.78 58.71
N LEU A 39 -12.11 -26.98 57.39
CA LEU A 39 -11.38 -26.11 56.48
C LEU A 39 -12.18 -24.81 56.36
N LEU A 40 -11.55 -23.66 56.65
CA LEU A 40 -12.21 -22.36 56.65
C LEU A 40 -11.88 -21.55 55.40
N VAL A 41 -10.60 -21.53 55.01
CA VAL A 41 -10.10 -20.83 53.84
C VAL A 41 -9.01 -21.67 53.20
N ILE A 42 -9.01 -21.71 51.87
CA ILE A 42 -7.87 -22.13 51.07
C ILE A 42 -7.69 -21.10 49.95
N ALA A 43 -6.47 -20.64 49.73
CA ALA A 43 -6.14 -19.65 48.70
C ALA A 43 -4.70 -19.82 48.23
N PHE A 44 -4.41 -19.44 46.99
CA PHE A 44 -3.05 -19.22 46.52
C PHE A 44 -2.73 -17.73 46.57
N LYS A 45 -1.74 -17.38 47.38
CA LYS A 45 -1.31 -15.99 47.56
C LYS A 45 -0.01 -15.72 46.83
N LEU A 46 0.20 -14.46 46.43
CA LEU A 46 1.38 -14.04 45.68
C LEU A 46 2.68 -14.15 46.47
N ASP A 47 2.63 -14.02 47.80
CA ASP A 47 3.80 -14.16 48.68
C ASP A 47 4.41 -15.58 48.69
N THR A 48 3.57 -16.58 48.43
CA THR A 48 3.90 -18.01 48.45
C THR A 48 3.90 -18.64 47.06
N ASN A 49 3.32 -17.95 46.07
CA ASN A 49 3.22 -18.34 44.67
C ASN A 49 3.46 -17.11 43.78
N PRO A 50 4.72 -16.61 43.69
CA PRO A 50 5.03 -15.33 43.04
C PRO A 50 4.81 -15.33 41.52
N ASP A 51 4.72 -16.51 40.90
CA ASP A 51 4.49 -16.66 39.46
C ASP A 51 3.00 -16.52 39.08
N LEU A 52 2.09 -16.40 40.05
CA LEU A 52 0.69 -16.12 39.78
C LEU A 52 0.49 -14.64 39.42
N ALA A 53 -0.40 -14.37 38.47
CA ALA A 53 -0.75 -12.99 38.10
C ALA A 53 -1.59 -12.27 39.18
N SER A 54 -2.32 -13.00 40.01
CA SER A 54 -3.18 -12.46 41.08
C SER A 54 -3.43 -13.49 42.20
N GLU A 55 -3.93 -13.03 43.34
CA GLU A 55 -4.35 -13.94 44.43
C GLU A 55 -5.61 -14.72 44.03
N ILE A 56 -5.60 -16.05 44.24
CA ILE A 56 -6.71 -16.94 43.91
C ILE A 56 -7.33 -17.47 45.20
N ASN A 57 -8.62 -17.18 45.41
CA ASN A 57 -9.36 -17.65 46.58
C ASN A 57 -10.22 -18.88 46.22
N GLY A 58 -10.15 -19.92 47.04
CA GLY A 58 -10.97 -21.11 46.88
C GLY A 58 -12.35 -21.01 47.49
N SER A 59 -13.32 -21.65 46.85
CA SER A 59 -14.65 -21.89 47.43
C SER A 59 -14.59 -23.16 48.29
N VAL A 60 -14.97 -23.08 49.57
CA VAL A 60 -14.97 -24.22 50.50
C VAL A 60 -16.40 -24.64 50.84
N GLU A 61 -16.76 -25.88 50.53
CA GLU A 61 -18.05 -26.48 50.87
C GLU A 61 -17.93 -27.38 52.11
N LYS A 62 -18.31 -26.83 53.26
CA LYS A 62 -18.18 -27.50 54.57
C LYS A 62 -18.99 -28.78 54.70
N ASN A 63 -20.14 -28.88 54.03
CA ASN A 63 -21.04 -30.03 54.13
C ASN A 63 -20.53 -31.22 53.29
N ASN A 64 -20.01 -30.94 52.10
CA ASN A 64 -19.48 -31.97 51.19
C ASN A 64 -17.99 -32.27 51.43
N LYS A 65 -17.35 -31.52 52.34
CA LYS A 65 -15.92 -31.61 52.62
C LYS A 65 -15.10 -31.50 51.32
N SER A 66 -15.36 -30.44 50.57
CA SER A 66 -14.65 -30.14 49.33
C SER A 66 -14.22 -28.68 49.27
N ALA A 67 -13.23 -28.38 48.43
CA ALA A 67 -12.91 -27.03 48.02
C ALA A 67 -12.51 -26.99 46.54
N LEU A 68 -12.82 -25.90 45.85
CA LEU A 68 -12.48 -25.65 44.45
C LEU A 68 -11.72 -24.34 44.31
N LEU A 69 -10.59 -24.35 43.61
CA LEU A 69 -9.87 -23.16 43.15
C LEU A 69 -9.80 -23.18 41.62
N THR A 70 -10.07 -22.05 40.98
CA THR A 70 -9.93 -21.89 39.52
C THR A 70 -8.80 -20.92 39.24
N LEU A 71 -7.77 -21.37 38.52
CA LEU A 71 -6.56 -20.61 38.21
C LEU A 71 -6.64 -20.07 36.78
N PRO A 72 -5.98 -18.95 36.47
CA PRO A 72 -5.88 -18.44 35.10
C PRO A 72 -5.26 -19.47 34.14
N ILE A 73 -5.63 -19.40 32.86
CA ILE A 73 -5.09 -20.27 31.80
C ILE A 73 -3.56 -20.24 31.75
N GLY A 74 -2.95 -21.40 31.43
CA GLY A 74 -1.48 -21.56 31.35
C GLY A 74 -0.77 -21.65 32.71
N THR A 75 -1.47 -21.50 33.84
CA THR A 75 -0.86 -21.61 35.17
C THR A 75 -0.43 -23.06 35.45
N SER A 76 0.83 -23.24 35.84
CA SER A 76 1.33 -24.54 36.29
C SER A 76 0.63 -24.97 37.58
N LEU A 77 0.06 -26.17 37.60
CA LEU A 77 -0.56 -26.76 38.79
C LEU A 77 0.45 -27.42 39.73
N THR A 78 1.71 -27.52 39.30
CA THR A 78 2.78 -28.15 40.06
C THR A 78 3.43 -27.15 41.00
N ASN A 79 3.80 -27.61 42.20
CA ASN A 79 4.56 -26.83 43.18
C ASN A 79 3.84 -25.58 43.73
N LEU A 80 2.50 -25.60 43.81
CA LEU A 80 1.73 -24.51 44.40
C LEU A 80 1.63 -24.67 45.92
N THR A 81 1.85 -23.60 46.66
CA THR A 81 1.76 -23.56 48.13
C THR A 81 0.47 -22.87 48.57
N PRO A 82 -0.57 -23.60 49.01
CA PRO A 82 -1.81 -22.97 49.46
C PRO A 82 -1.65 -22.36 50.85
N THR A 83 -2.24 -21.18 51.03
CA THR A 83 -2.53 -20.61 52.34
C THR A 83 -3.83 -21.21 52.86
N ILE A 84 -3.75 -21.93 53.97
CA ILE A 84 -4.90 -22.66 54.57
C ILE A 84 -5.21 -22.10 55.96
N GLN A 85 -6.48 -21.76 56.19
CA GLN A 85 -7.04 -21.50 57.52
C GLN A 85 -8.02 -22.61 57.90
N ILE A 86 -7.92 -23.09 59.13
CA ILE A 86 -8.70 -24.22 59.67
C ILE A 86 -9.27 -23.84 61.04
N SER A 87 -10.16 -24.67 61.59
CA SER A 87 -10.67 -24.52 62.95
C SER A 87 -9.56 -24.29 63.99
N ASP A 88 -9.86 -23.48 65.01
CA ASP A 88 -8.93 -23.17 66.09
C ASP A 88 -8.38 -24.44 66.75
N LYS A 89 -7.06 -24.45 66.98
CA LYS A 89 -6.29 -25.58 67.55
C LYS A 89 -6.24 -26.87 66.72
N ALA A 90 -6.92 -26.95 65.57
CA ALA A 90 -6.77 -28.07 64.67
C ALA A 90 -5.41 -28.02 63.95
N THR A 91 -5.02 -29.15 63.35
CA THR A 91 -3.87 -29.26 62.44
C THR A 91 -4.32 -29.79 61.08
N TYR A 92 -3.48 -29.66 60.05
CA TYR A 92 -3.79 -30.18 58.72
C TYR A 92 -2.56 -30.80 58.05
N SER A 93 -2.79 -31.77 57.17
CA SER A 93 -1.80 -32.40 56.31
C SER A 93 -2.42 -32.62 54.92
N PRO A 94 -1.67 -32.47 53.81
CA PRO A 94 -0.23 -32.17 53.70
C PRO A 94 0.14 -30.70 53.99
N LYS A 95 1.45 -30.42 54.15
CA LYS A 95 2.01 -29.07 54.35
C LYS A 95 2.94 -28.70 53.19
N GLY A 96 3.07 -27.40 52.91
CA GLY A 96 3.99 -26.88 51.89
C GLY A 96 3.46 -27.02 50.47
N ALA A 97 4.35 -26.83 49.49
CA ALA A 97 4.03 -26.90 48.07
C ALA A 97 3.50 -28.30 47.70
N GLN A 98 2.44 -28.34 46.90
CA GLN A 98 1.83 -29.55 46.39
C GLN A 98 1.72 -29.52 44.87
N ASP A 99 1.48 -30.69 44.29
CA ASP A 99 1.11 -30.85 42.89
C ASP A 99 -0.40 -31.08 42.80
N PHE A 100 -1.11 -30.06 42.29
CA PHE A 100 -2.57 -30.07 42.14
C PHE A 100 -3.02 -30.55 40.75
N SER A 101 -2.15 -31.22 39.99
CA SER A 101 -2.56 -31.90 38.75
C SER A 101 -3.61 -33.00 38.96
N ASN A 102 -3.78 -33.44 40.22
CA ASN A 102 -4.88 -34.29 40.66
C ASN A 102 -5.48 -33.73 41.97
N ASP A 103 -6.70 -34.12 42.30
CA ASP A 103 -7.35 -33.76 43.56
C ASP A 103 -6.48 -34.13 44.77
N ILE A 104 -6.32 -33.19 45.70
CA ILE A 104 -5.54 -33.38 46.93
C ILE A 104 -6.48 -33.51 48.11
N VAL A 105 -6.27 -34.56 48.92
CA VAL A 105 -7.01 -34.73 50.18
C VAL A 105 -6.25 -34.06 51.32
N TYR A 106 -6.85 -33.01 51.88
CA TYR A 106 -6.40 -32.36 53.11
C TYR A 106 -7.11 -32.95 54.32
N THR A 107 -6.35 -33.63 55.19
CA THR A 107 -6.86 -34.16 56.45
C THR A 107 -6.72 -33.11 57.55
N ILE A 108 -7.86 -32.61 58.04
CA ILE A 108 -7.93 -31.71 59.20
C ILE A 108 -8.11 -32.56 60.45
N THR A 109 -7.22 -32.41 61.43
CA THR A 109 -7.23 -33.15 62.69
C THR A 109 -7.53 -32.19 63.84
N ALA A 110 -8.66 -32.41 64.52
CA ALA A 110 -9.08 -31.64 65.68
C ALA A 110 -8.16 -31.88 66.90
N GLU A 111 -8.31 -31.05 67.94
CA GLU A 111 -7.52 -31.18 69.18
C GLU A 111 -7.76 -32.55 69.85
N ASP A 112 -9.00 -33.08 69.76
CA ASP A 112 -9.40 -34.39 70.26
C ASP A 112 -8.84 -35.59 69.47
N GLY A 113 -8.20 -35.33 68.33
CA GLY A 113 -7.62 -36.34 67.43
C GLY A 113 -8.58 -36.87 66.37
N SER A 114 -9.85 -36.45 66.37
CA SER A 114 -10.79 -36.79 65.31
C SER A 114 -10.45 -36.05 64.01
N THR A 115 -10.70 -36.68 62.86
CA THR A 115 -10.30 -36.14 61.56
C THR A 115 -11.48 -35.88 60.62
N ALA A 116 -11.26 -34.99 59.65
CA ALA A 116 -12.13 -34.75 58.51
C ALA A 116 -11.25 -34.56 57.26
N ASN A 117 -11.62 -35.21 56.16
CA ASN A 117 -10.88 -35.16 54.90
C ASN A 117 -11.60 -34.23 53.93
N TYR A 118 -10.92 -33.18 53.48
CA TYR A 118 -11.39 -32.28 52.44
C TYR A 118 -10.73 -32.61 51.12
N VAL A 119 -11.53 -32.83 50.07
CA VAL A 119 -11.02 -32.98 48.70
C VAL A 119 -10.87 -31.58 48.10
N VAL A 120 -9.62 -31.17 47.85
CA VAL A 120 -9.30 -29.90 47.20
C VAL A 120 -9.03 -30.17 45.74
N LYS A 121 -9.89 -29.62 44.89
CA LYS A 121 -9.75 -29.62 43.44
C LYS A 121 -9.23 -28.27 42.98
N VAL A 122 -8.30 -28.29 42.04
CA VAL A 122 -7.79 -27.09 41.39
C VAL A 122 -7.98 -27.27 39.90
N GLU A 123 -8.67 -26.33 39.28
CA GLU A 123 -8.94 -26.31 37.86
C GLU A 123 -8.30 -25.06 37.24
N VAL A 124 -8.06 -25.12 35.94
CA VAL A 124 -7.60 -23.97 35.16
C VAL A 124 -8.80 -23.46 34.36
N SER A 125 -8.99 -22.14 34.31
CA SER A 125 -10.04 -21.51 33.51
C SER A 125 -9.85 -21.85 32.04
N GLU A 126 -10.94 -22.16 31.35
CA GLU A 126 -10.96 -22.31 29.91
C GLU A 126 -10.69 -20.96 29.22
N SER A 127 -10.10 -20.98 28.03
CA SER A 127 -9.81 -19.77 27.25
C SER A 127 -11.10 -19.14 26.75
N SER A 128 -11.19 -17.81 26.82
CA SER A 128 -12.26 -17.00 26.19
C SER A 128 -11.90 -16.51 24.79
N GLU A 129 -10.67 -16.79 24.32
CA GLU A 129 -10.19 -16.35 23.01
C GLU A 129 -10.94 -17.07 21.88
N SER A 130 -11.60 -16.29 21.04
CA SER A 130 -12.48 -16.75 19.95
C SER A 130 -12.17 -16.02 18.63
N GLU A 131 -10.92 -15.67 18.40
CA GLU A 131 -10.50 -14.92 17.23
C GLU A 131 -10.29 -15.83 16.02
N LEU A 132 -10.69 -15.33 14.85
CA LEU A 132 -10.25 -15.86 13.56
C LEU A 132 -8.86 -15.30 13.27
N VAL A 133 -7.87 -16.18 13.18
CA VAL A 133 -6.46 -15.81 12.96
C VAL A 133 -6.13 -15.80 11.47
N ARG A 134 -6.69 -16.76 10.72
CA ARG A 134 -6.39 -16.92 9.30
C ARG A 134 -7.53 -17.58 8.55
N PHE A 135 -7.75 -17.16 7.30
CA PHE A 135 -8.70 -17.78 6.38
C PHE A 135 -8.09 -17.91 4.98
N ILE A 136 -7.98 -19.14 4.47
CA ILE A 136 -7.40 -19.41 3.14
C ILE A 136 -8.22 -20.40 2.33
N PHE A 137 -8.08 -20.32 1.01
CA PHE A 137 -8.32 -21.44 0.10
C PHE A 137 -7.00 -21.94 -0.45
N ARG A 138 -6.73 -23.23 -0.24
CA ARG A 138 -5.53 -23.88 -0.78
C ARG A 138 -5.78 -24.33 -2.20
N GLU A 139 -4.79 -24.11 -3.07
CA GLU A 139 -4.74 -24.57 -4.47
C GLU A 139 -5.21 -26.03 -4.60
N VAL A 140 -4.54 -26.94 -3.89
CA VAL A 140 -4.77 -28.39 -4.01
C VAL A 140 -6.16 -28.83 -3.57
N ASP A 141 -6.80 -28.08 -2.68
CA ASP A 141 -8.09 -28.44 -2.10
C ASP A 141 -9.27 -27.87 -2.92
N ASN A 142 -9.03 -26.82 -3.71
CA ASN A 142 -10.06 -26.05 -4.40
C ASN A 142 -9.91 -26.01 -5.93
N GLY A 143 -8.82 -26.52 -6.49
CA GLY A 143 -8.58 -26.48 -7.94
C GLY A 143 -8.37 -25.07 -8.49
N ILE A 144 -7.91 -24.14 -7.64
CA ILE A 144 -7.51 -22.77 -7.98
C ILE A 144 -5.99 -22.74 -8.23
N PRO A 145 -5.45 -21.78 -9.00
CA PRO A 145 -4.05 -21.82 -9.45
C PRO A 145 -3.01 -21.56 -8.35
N GLU A 146 -3.39 -20.88 -7.27
CA GLU A 146 -2.51 -20.60 -6.14
C GLU A 146 -3.31 -20.55 -4.84
N THR A 147 -2.61 -20.68 -3.70
CA THR A 147 -3.26 -20.52 -2.40
C THR A 147 -3.57 -19.03 -2.18
N VAL A 148 -4.84 -18.72 -1.94
CA VAL A 148 -5.33 -17.36 -1.70
C VAL A 148 -5.74 -17.20 -0.24
N GLU A 149 -5.50 -16.00 0.29
CA GLU A 149 -5.72 -15.65 1.69
C GLU A 149 -6.66 -14.44 1.79
N GLY A 150 -7.60 -14.52 2.72
CA GLY A 150 -8.60 -13.48 2.94
C GLY A 150 -8.06 -12.38 3.83
N PHE A 151 -8.44 -11.14 3.53
CA PHE A 151 -8.23 -10.00 4.42
C PHE A 151 -9.25 -10.07 5.56
N ILE A 152 -8.77 -10.16 6.80
CA ILE A 152 -9.60 -10.19 8.01
C ILE A 152 -9.74 -8.76 8.54
N ASP A 153 -10.95 -8.24 8.50
CA ASP A 153 -11.32 -6.98 9.14
C ASP A 153 -11.82 -7.28 10.55
N THR A 154 -10.94 -7.09 11.54
CA THR A 154 -11.25 -7.34 12.95
C THR A 154 -12.23 -6.32 13.53
N GLU A 155 -12.35 -5.12 12.95
CA GLU A 155 -13.26 -4.09 13.43
C GLU A 155 -14.70 -4.40 13.03
N ASN A 156 -14.88 -4.87 11.79
CA ASN A 156 -16.20 -5.23 11.25
C ASN A 156 -16.54 -6.72 11.40
N ALA A 157 -15.63 -7.51 11.98
CA ALA A 157 -15.74 -8.96 12.07
C ALA A 157 -16.14 -9.59 10.72
N SER A 158 -15.38 -9.25 9.68
CA SER A 158 -15.61 -9.73 8.32
C SER A 158 -14.32 -10.21 7.68
N VAL A 159 -14.47 -11.03 6.65
CA VAL A 159 -13.35 -11.47 5.82
C VAL A 159 -13.72 -11.23 4.38
N ARG A 160 -12.84 -10.57 3.63
CA ARG A 160 -12.97 -10.45 2.18
C ARG A 160 -11.86 -11.25 1.52
N LEU A 161 -12.22 -12.18 0.65
CA LEU A 161 -11.26 -12.97 -0.12
C LEU A 161 -11.63 -12.89 -1.60
N VAL A 162 -10.62 -12.63 -2.44
CA VAL A 162 -10.78 -12.61 -3.89
C VAL A 162 -9.99 -13.76 -4.53
N THR A 163 -10.63 -14.49 -5.43
CA THR A 163 -10.06 -15.58 -6.21
C THR A 163 -10.11 -15.26 -7.71
N THR A 164 -9.54 -16.13 -8.54
CA THR A 164 -9.53 -15.96 -10.00
C THR A 164 -10.92 -15.79 -10.59
N THR A 165 -10.96 -15.22 -11.79
CA THR A 165 -12.17 -14.89 -12.56
C THR A 165 -13.15 -16.06 -12.74
N ASN A 166 -12.66 -17.30 -12.83
CA ASN A 166 -13.46 -18.48 -13.19
C ASN A 166 -13.67 -19.48 -12.03
N THR A 167 -13.35 -19.11 -10.79
CA THR A 167 -13.50 -20.03 -9.65
C THR A 167 -14.98 -20.34 -9.38
N ASP A 168 -15.33 -21.62 -9.25
CA ASP A 168 -16.66 -22.04 -8.80
C ASP A 168 -16.80 -21.87 -7.28
N LEU A 169 -17.57 -20.85 -6.86
CA LEU A 169 -17.79 -20.54 -5.46
C LEU A 169 -18.75 -21.50 -4.73
N THR A 170 -19.42 -22.41 -5.44
CA THR A 170 -20.50 -23.22 -4.86
C THR A 170 -20.02 -24.39 -4.00
N SER A 171 -18.74 -24.74 -4.09
CA SER A 171 -18.18 -25.94 -3.46
C SER A 171 -16.72 -25.79 -3.03
N LEU A 172 -16.41 -24.73 -2.30
CA LEU A 172 -15.04 -24.48 -1.80
C LEU A 172 -14.80 -25.11 -0.43
N VAL A 173 -13.56 -25.55 -0.20
CA VAL A 173 -13.04 -26.08 1.07
C VAL A 173 -12.13 -25.03 1.72
N PRO A 174 -12.64 -24.25 2.68
CA PRO A 174 -11.84 -23.28 3.40
C PRO A 174 -10.96 -23.95 4.45
N GLN A 175 -9.82 -23.32 4.75
CA GLN A 175 -8.96 -23.67 5.88
C GLN A 175 -8.87 -22.46 6.81
N LEU A 176 -9.21 -22.67 8.08
CA LEU A 176 -9.20 -21.62 9.10
C LEU A 176 -8.14 -21.93 10.15
N GLU A 177 -7.42 -20.90 10.57
CA GLU A 177 -6.67 -20.91 11.83
C GLU A 177 -7.42 -20.02 12.82
N VAL A 178 -7.66 -20.51 14.02
CA VAL A 178 -8.41 -19.83 15.09
C VAL A 178 -7.58 -19.83 16.38
N SER A 179 -8.00 -19.04 17.38
CA SER A 179 -7.35 -19.03 18.70
C SER A 179 -7.12 -20.45 19.26
N GLU A 180 -6.05 -20.63 20.02
CA GLU A 180 -5.67 -21.94 20.57
C GLU A 180 -6.79 -22.55 21.42
N GLY A 181 -7.18 -23.79 21.10
CA GLY A 181 -8.26 -24.50 21.78
C GLY A 181 -9.67 -24.09 21.36
N ALA A 182 -9.83 -23.06 20.51
CA ALA A 182 -11.10 -22.70 19.93
C ALA A 182 -11.50 -23.67 18.80
N SER A 183 -12.80 -23.73 18.53
CA SER A 183 -13.40 -24.47 17.42
C SER A 183 -14.18 -23.52 16.52
N TYR A 184 -14.52 -23.94 15.31
CA TYR A 184 -15.32 -23.12 14.41
C TYR A 184 -16.42 -23.92 13.71
N ALA A 185 -17.46 -23.23 13.26
CA ALA A 185 -18.51 -23.77 12.40
C ALA A 185 -18.94 -22.70 11.38
N PRO A 186 -19.33 -23.08 10.16
CA PRO A 186 -19.43 -24.45 9.64
C PRO A 186 -18.07 -25.11 9.29
N GLN A 187 -18.07 -26.43 9.06
CA GLN A 187 -16.89 -27.21 8.70
C GLN A 187 -17.07 -27.85 7.32
N GLY A 188 -15.96 -28.07 6.60
CA GLY A 188 -15.97 -28.72 5.28
C GLY A 188 -16.45 -27.81 4.14
N ILE A 189 -16.91 -28.44 3.05
CA ILE A 189 -17.32 -27.75 1.81
C ILE A 189 -18.46 -26.75 2.08
N GLN A 190 -18.28 -25.50 1.66
CA GLN A 190 -19.30 -24.46 1.71
C GLN A 190 -19.58 -23.88 0.33
N ASN A 191 -20.76 -23.27 0.21
CA ASN A 191 -21.14 -22.43 -0.93
C ASN A 191 -20.96 -20.96 -0.54
N PHE A 192 -20.05 -20.27 -1.22
CA PHE A 192 -19.74 -18.86 -1.04
C PHE A 192 -20.29 -17.96 -2.16
N SER A 193 -21.26 -18.43 -2.94
CA SER A 193 -22.01 -17.54 -3.86
C SER A 193 -22.75 -16.43 -3.12
N GLU A 194 -23.00 -16.60 -1.82
CA GLU A 194 -23.48 -15.58 -0.90
C GLU A 194 -22.59 -15.56 0.35
N PRO A 195 -22.56 -14.46 1.12
CA PRO A 195 -21.75 -14.39 2.34
C PRO A 195 -22.08 -15.51 3.34
N VAL A 196 -21.04 -16.10 3.93
CA VAL A 196 -21.15 -17.21 4.89
C VAL A 196 -20.69 -16.74 6.27
N ILE A 197 -21.49 -17.00 7.30
CA ILE A 197 -21.13 -16.66 8.68
C ILE A 197 -20.39 -17.83 9.32
N TYR A 198 -19.22 -17.55 9.87
CA TYR A 198 -18.44 -18.48 10.69
C TYR A 198 -18.51 -18.08 12.15
N THR A 199 -18.92 -19.00 13.02
CA THR A 199 -18.89 -18.83 14.47
C THR A 199 -17.65 -19.51 15.03
N ILE A 200 -16.76 -18.72 15.65
CA ILE A 200 -15.61 -19.21 16.39
C ILE A 200 -16.01 -19.33 17.85
N THR A 201 -15.89 -20.53 18.43
CA THR A 201 -16.27 -20.82 19.81
C THR A 201 -15.02 -21.15 20.61
N ALA A 202 -14.70 -20.30 21.58
CA ALA A 202 -13.62 -20.47 22.54
C ALA A 202 -13.86 -21.70 23.44
N ALA A 203 -12.83 -22.09 24.19
CA ALA A 203 -12.92 -23.25 25.08
C ALA A 203 -13.98 -23.07 26.19
N ASP A 204 -14.16 -21.85 26.69
CA ASP A 204 -15.16 -21.52 27.72
C ASP A 204 -16.60 -21.33 27.16
N GLY A 205 -16.76 -21.47 25.85
CA GLY A 205 -18.02 -21.28 25.14
C GLY A 205 -18.30 -19.84 24.67
N THR A 206 -17.39 -18.89 24.89
CA THR A 206 -17.44 -17.54 24.30
C THR A 206 -17.43 -17.64 22.77
N GLN A 207 -18.23 -16.81 22.09
CA GLN A 207 -18.39 -16.86 20.64
C GLN A 207 -18.13 -15.52 19.98
N SER A 208 -17.44 -15.56 18.84
CA SER A 208 -17.36 -14.46 17.88
C SER A 208 -17.82 -14.94 16.51
N GLU A 209 -18.50 -14.08 15.78
CA GLU A 209 -19.01 -14.37 14.44
C GLU A 209 -18.27 -13.53 13.41
N TYR A 210 -17.85 -14.15 12.31
CA TYR A 210 -17.22 -13.49 11.18
C TYR A 210 -18.06 -13.69 9.93
N THR A 211 -18.35 -12.62 9.19
CA THR A 211 -19.02 -12.71 7.89
C THR A 211 -17.98 -12.80 6.77
N LEU A 212 -17.95 -13.92 6.05
CA LEU A 212 -17.00 -14.16 4.97
C LEU A 212 -17.67 -13.86 3.63
N ASP A 213 -17.13 -12.87 2.92
CA ASP A 213 -17.49 -12.48 1.56
C ASP A 213 -16.38 -12.93 0.60
N VAL A 214 -16.67 -13.96 -0.20
CA VAL A 214 -15.74 -14.47 -1.21
C VAL A 214 -16.22 -14.01 -2.58
N LYS A 215 -15.33 -13.41 -3.35
CA LYS A 215 -15.59 -12.92 -4.70
C LYS A 215 -14.58 -13.50 -5.68
N THR A 216 -14.97 -13.62 -6.93
CA THR A 216 -14.05 -13.75 -8.06
C THR A 216 -13.63 -12.36 -8.54
N GLU A 217 -12.52 -12.23 -9.26
CA GLU A 217 -12.20 -10.98 -9.95
C GLU A 217 -13.26 -10.60 -11.00
N ARG A 218 -14.00 -11.57 -11.54
CA ARG A 218 -15.18 -11.28 -12.38
C ARG A 218 -16.27 -10.54 -11.61
N ASP A 219 -16.50 -10.89 -10.34
CA ASP A 219 -17.47 -10.17 -9.50
C ASP A 219 -17.00 -8.74 -9.22
N LEU A 220 -15.69 -8.51 -9.11
CA LEU A 220 -15.14 -7.15 -8.97
C LEU A 220 -15.33 -6.32 -10.25
N LEU A 221 -15.11 -6.90 -11.43
CA LEU A 221 -15.39 -6.25 -12.71
C LEU A 221 -16.87 -5.86 -12.81
N ILE A 222 -17.78 -6.76 -12.43
CA ILE A 222 -19.21 -6.46 -12.35
C ILE A 222 -19.46 -5.28 -11.40
N ALA A 223 -18.81 -5.25 -10.24
CA ALA A 223 -18.98 -4.14 -9.29
C ALA A 223 -18.54 -2.79 -9.88
N ILE A 224 -17.48 -2.75 -10.69
CA ILE A 224 -17.04 -1.54 -11.42
C ILE A 224 -18.14 -1.08 -12.39
N ALA A 225 -18.71 -1.99 -13.18
CA ALA A 225 -19.81 -1.69 -14.09
C ALA A 225 -21.06 -1.21 -13.32
N GLU A 226 -21.45 -1.91 -12.25
CA GLU A 226 -22.64 -1.58 -11.46
C GLU A 226 -22.51 -0.24 -10.70
N ALA A 227 -21.30 0.15 -10.31
CA ALA A 227 -21.02 1.48 -9.75
C ALA A 227 -21.30 2.61 -10.77
N ASN A 228 -21.32 2.29 -12.07
CA ASN A 228 -21.46 3.26 -13.16
C ASN A 228 -22.66 2.92 -14.07
N PRO A 229 -23.91 3.02 -13.60
CA PRO A 229 -25.09 2.53 -14.35
C PRO A 229 -25.35 3.20 -15.72
N ASN A 230 -24.65 4.30 -16.05
CA ASN A 230 -24.71 4.99 -17.34
C ASN A 230 -23.39 4.89 -18.14
N HIS A 231 -22.55 3.91 -17.82
CA HIS A 231 -21.32 3.63 -18.56
C HIS A 231 -21.62 3.21 -20.00
N THR A 232 -20.59 3.22 -20.84
CA THR A 232 -20.61 2.77 -22.23
C THR A 232 -19.86 1.48 -22.48
N LEU A 233 -19.31 0.83 -21.44
CA LEU A 233 -18.79 -0.54 -21.53
C LEU A 233 -19.83 -1.44 -22.24
N ASP A 234 -19.37 -2.22 -23.21
CA ASP A 234 -20.22 -3.14 -23.98
C ASP A 234 -20.36 -4.52 -23.32
N TRP A 235 -19.88 -4.64 -22.09
CA TRP A 235 -19.85 -5.86 -21.30
C TRP A 235 -21.23 -6.45 -21.10
N HIS A 236 -21.40 -7.70 -21.52
CA HIS A 236 -22.60 -8.47 -21.25
C HIS A 236 -22.49 -9.17 -19.89
N LEU A 237 -22.88 -8.49 -18.81
CA LEU A 237 -22.69 -8.96 -17.41
C LEU A 237 -23.29 -10.34 -17.09
N ALA A 238 -24.23 -10.84 -17.91
CA ALA A 238 -24.79 -12.18 -17.79
C ALA A 238 -23.90 -13.30 -18.38
N ASP A 239 -22.91 -12.94 -19.21
CA ASP A 239 -22.02 -13.89 -19.84
C ASP A 239 -20.97 -14.38 -18.83
N ALA A 240 -20.81 -15.70 -18.72
CA ALA A 240 -19.81 -16.29 -17.83
C ALA A 240 -18.37 -16.02 -18.31
N ASN A 241 -18.19 -15.82 -19.61
CA ASN A 241 -16.90 -15.52 -20.22
C ASN A 241 -16.68 -14.01 -20.28
N ILE A 242 -15.50 -13.55 -19.85
CA ILE A 242 -15.09 -12.14 -19.80
C ILE A 242 -14.05 -11.78 -20.88
N GLU A 243 -13.75 -12.68 -21.83
CA GLU A 243 -12.78 -12.43 -22.91
C GLU A 243 -13.06 -11.18 -23.76
N ASN A 244 -14.30 -10.68 -23.78
CA ASN A 244 -14.67 -9.45 -24.49
C ASN A 244 -14.92 -8.27 -23.52
N TRP A 245 -14.37 -8.32 -22.31
CA TRP A 245 -14.54 -7.25 -21.33
C TRP A 245 -13.31 -6.35 -21.23
N ASP A 246 -12.53 -6.25 -22.31
CA ASP A 246 -11.32 -5.41 -22.34
C ASP A 246 -10.37 -5.71 -21.17
N VAL A 247 -10.19 -7.01 -20.91
CA VAL A 247 -9.29 -7.54 -19.88
C VAL A 247 -8.37 -8.60 -20.48
N GLU A 248 -7.11 -8.60 -20.05
CA GLU A 248 -6.19 -9.69 -20.31
C GLU A 248 -5.90 -10.44 -19.01
N LEU A 249 -5.93 -11.77 -19.10
CA LEU A 249 -5.69 -12.66 -17.97
C LEU A 249 -4.29 -13.25 -18.05
N ASN A 250 -3.60 -13.33 -16.91
CA ASN A 250 -2.36 -14.09 -16.83
C ASN A 250 -2.61 -15.61 -16.95
N GLU A 251 -1.54 -16.39 -16.97
CA GLU A 251 -1.59 -17.86 -17.09
C GLU A 251 -2.41 -18.56 -16.00
N ASN A 252 -2.65 -17.89 -14.87
CA ASN A 252 -3.41 -18.39 -13.73
C ASN A 252 -4.88 -17.91 -13.73
N GLY A 253 -5.29 -17.08 -14.70
CA GLY A 253 -6.66 -16.59 -14.82
C GLY A 253 -7.00 -15.42 -13.90
N TYR A 254 -5.99 -14.71 -13.38
CA TYR A 254 -6.17 -13.40 -12.75
C TYR A 254 -6.04 -12.29 -13.80
N VAL A 255 -6.76 -11.19 -13.60
CA VAL A 255 -6.65 -9.99 -14.43
C VAL A 255 -5.27 -9.39 -14.25
N GLU A 256 -4.56 -9.25 -15.37
CA GLU A 256 -3.21 -8.67 -15.44
C GLU A 256 -3.25 -7.29 -16.11
N GLU A 257 -4.17 -7.09 -17.07
CA GLU A 257 -4.38 -5.82 -17.77
C GLU A 257 -5.88 -5.53 -17.79
N LEU A 258 -6.28 -4.29 -17.50
CA LEU A 258 -7.67 -3.85 -17.43
C LEU A 258 -7.83 -2.51 -18.14
N TYR A 259 -8.58 -2.52 -19.24
CA TYR A 259 -8.87 -1.34 -20.05
C TYR A 259 -10.31 -0.87 -19.79
N LEU A 260 -10.44 0.33 -19.24
CA LEU A 260 -11.71 0.95 -18.88
C LEU A 260 -11.89 2.31 -19.56
N ASN A 261 -11.10 2.59 -20.58
CA ASN A 261 -11.09 3.86 -21.29
C ASN A 261 -12.37 4.12 -22.10
N PHE A 262 -12.68 5.40 -22.36
CA PHE A 262 -13.85 5.83 -23.14
C PHE A 262 -15.21 5.26 -22.66
N ALA A 263 -15.31 4.95 -21.37
CA ALA A 263 -16.42 4.18 -20.83
C ALA A 263 -17.45 5.04 -20.07
N ASN A 264 -17.27 6.36 -20.02
CA ASN A 264 -18.12 7.29 -19.26
C ASN A 264 -18.30 6.85 -17.78
N LEU A 265 -17.22 6.32 -17.20
CA LEU A 265 -17.16 5.92 -15.79
C LEU A 265 -16.95 7.15 -14.93
N SER A 266 -17.85 7.36 -13.98
CA SER A 266 -17.81 8.49 -13.04
C SER A 266 -17.18 8.15 -11.70
N GLU A 267 -17.15 6.88 -11.34
CA GLU A 267 -16.66 6.37 -10.07
C GLU A 267 -15.87 5.08 -10.25
N LEU A 268 -14.66 5.01 -9.68
CA LEU A 268 -13.92 3.77 -9.56
C LEU A 268 -14.12 3.26 -8.12
N PRO A 269 -14.82 2.12 -7.92
CA PRO A 269 -15.15 1.64 -6.59
C PRO A 269 -13.95 1.01 -5.87
N ASP A 270 -14.05 0.81 -4.55
CA ASP A 270 -12.95 0.29 -3.72
C ASP A 270 -12.51 -1.14 -4.09
N GLU A 271 -13.35 -1.86 -4.82
CA GLU A 271 -13.08 -3.17 -5.40
C GLU A 271 -11.83 -3.19 -6.29
N ILE A 272 -11.42 -2.07 -6.89
CA ILE A 272 -10.20 -2.01 -7.70
C ILE A 272 -8.96 -2.44 -6.91
N GLY A 273 -8.88 -2.12 -5.62
CA GLY A 273 -7.72 -2.45 -4.80
C GLY A 273 -7.53 -3.95 -4.51
N PHE A 274 -8.42 -4.82 -5.00
CA PHE A 274 -8.34 -6.26 -4.84
C PHE A 274 -7.75 -7.00 -6.06
N PHE A 275 -7.52 -6.33 -7.19
CA PHE A 275 -6.81 -6.91 -8.34
C PHE A 275 -5.30 -6.99 -8.09
N LYS A 276 -4.88 -7.90 -7.21
CA LYS A 276 -3.50 -7.97 -6.70
C LYS A 276 -2.45 -8.29 -7.76
N LYS A 277 -2.86 -8.81 -8.92
CA LYS A 277 -1.96 -9.18 -10.03
C LYS A 277 -1.98 -8.19 -11.19
N LEU A 278 -2.76 -7.10 -11.08
CA LEU A 278 -2.88 -6.08 -12.11
C LEU A 278 -1.54 -5.37 -12.32
N LYS A 279 -1.15 -5.23 -13.59
CA LYS A 279 0.06 -4.57 -14.08
C LYS A 279 -0.25 -3.36 -14.92
N GLU A 280 -1.35 -3.38 -15.67
CA GLU A 280 -1.76 -2.28 -16.54
C GLU A 280 -3.20 -1.92 -16.25
N LEU A 281 -3.45 -0.63 -16.06
CA LEU A 281 -4.76 -0.09 -15.80
C LEU A 281 -4.96 1.18 -16.62
N ASP A 282 -5.85 1.11 -17.59
CA ASP A 282 -6.24 2.26 -18.40
C ASP A 282 -7.60 2.79 -17.95
N LEU A 283 -7.59 4.01 -17.40
CA LEU A 283 -8.77 4.74 -16.94
C LEU A 283 -9.00 6.01 -17.78
N SER A 284 -8.27 6.18 -18.89
CA SER A 284 -8.29 7.38 -19.71
C SER A 284 -9.67 7.72 -20.27
N GLU A 285 -9.88 8.98 -20.62
CA GLU A 285 -11.13 9.46 -21.25
C GLU A 285 -12.40 9.13 -20.44
N ASN A 286 -12.30 9.20 -19.11
CA ASN A 286 -13.41 9.03 -18.19
C ASN A 286 -13.58 10.24 -17.27
N PRO A 287 -14.82 10.62 -16.91
CA PRO A 287 -15.07 11.80 -16.09
C PRO A 287 -14.74 11.62 -14.59
N PHE A 288 -13.76 10.79 -14.23
CA PHE A 288 -13.34 10.58 -12.84
C PHE A 288 -12.91 11.90 -12.19
N THR A 289 -13.47 12.19 -11.01
CA THR A 289 -13.12 13.38 -10.23
C THR A 289 -12.23 13.09 -9.03
N LYS A 290 -12.12 11.80 -8.67
CA LYS A 290 -11.29 11.26 -7.59
C LYS A 290 -10.98 9.79 -7.90
N LEU A 291 -9.87 9.30 -7.37
CA LEU A 291 -9.57 7.87 -7.27
C LEU A 291 -9.87 7.37 -5.85
N PRO A 292 -10.27 6.10 -5.67
CA PRO A 292 -10.44 5.52 -4.35
C PRO A 292 -9.08 5.31 -3.66
N LYS A 293 -9.05 5.35 -2.33
CA LYS A 293 -7.82 5.10 -1.54
C LYS A 293 -7.22 3.72 -1.82
N SER A 294 -8.09 2.76 -2.11
CA SER A 294 -7.73 1.39 -2.46
C SER A 294 -6.90 1.27 -3.74
N ILE A 295 -6.77 2.32 -4.56
CA ILE A 295 -5.82 2.32 -5.70
C ILE A 295 -4.39 2.00 -5.26
N GLY A 296 -3.98 2.49 -4.08
CA GLY A 296 -2.64 2.22 -3.51
C GLY A 296 -2.37 0.73 -3.22
N ASN A 297 -3.41 -0.10 -3.18
CA ASN A 297 -3.27 -1.53 -2.97
C ASN A 297 -2.81 -2.30 -4.23
N LEU A 298 -2.71 -1.64 -5.39
CA LEU A 298 -2.25 -2.21 -6.65
C LEU A 298 -0.71 -2.25 -6.71
N SER A 299 -0.10 -2.96 -5.76
CA SER A 299 1.36 -3.00 -5.58
C SER A 299 2.17 -3.58 -6.74
N ASN A 300 1.51 -4.19 -7.73
CA ASN A 300 2.15 -4.75 -8.93
C ASN A 300 1.87 -3.93 -10.19
N LEU A 301 1.19 -2.79 -10.07
CA LEU A 301 0.87 -1.92 -11.19
C LEU A 301 2.14 -1.28 -11.74
N ILE A 302 2.37 -1.47 -13.03
CA ILE A 302 3.53 -0.99 -13.80
C ILE A 302 3.13 0.23 -14.62
N GLU A 303 1.93 0.20 -15.19
CA GLU A 303 1.40 1.22 -16.08
C GLU A 303 0.02 1.67 -15.63
N LEU A 304 -0.16 2.99 -15.55
CA LEU A 304 -1.41 3.63 -15.18
C LEU A 304 -1.69 4.81 -16.09
N ASP A 305 -2.77 4.68 -16.85
CA ASP A 305 -3.27 5.75 -17.72
C ASP A 305 -4.47 6.47 -17.06
N LEU A 306 -4.33 7.78 -16.90
CA LEU A 306 -5.32 8.70 -16.32
C LEU A 306 -5.55 9.92 -17.24
N GLU A 307 -5.17 9.83 -18.51
CA GLU A 307 -5.33 10.89 -19.51
C GLU A 307 -6.81 11.30 -19.66
N GLU A 308 -7.05 12.59 -19.94
CA GLU A 308 -8.39 13.14 -20.18
C GLU A 308 -9.41 12.85 -19.05
N THR A 309 -8.94 12.76 -17.80
CA THR A 309 -9.80 12.64 -16.62
C THR A 309 -10.08 13.98 -15.93
N ASN A 310 -11.16 14.05 -15.15
CA ASN A 310 -11.50 15.27 -14.38
C ASN A 310 -10.83 15.32 -12.99
N LEU A 311 -9.70 14.63 -12.82
CA LEU A 311 -9.00 14.52 -11.54
C LEU A 311 -8.44 15.88 -11.10
N LYS A 312 -8.57 16.16 -9.80
CA LYS A 312 -8.06 17.40 -9.18
C LYS A 312 -7.03 17.15 -8.09
N GLU A 313 -6.98 15.93 -7.58
CA GLU A 313 -6.07 15.46 -6.55
C GLU A 313 -5.90 13.94 -6.71
N LEU A 314 -4.75 13.43 -6.28
CA LEU A 314 -4.51 12.00 -6.09
C LEU A 314 -4.72 11.66 -4.60
N PRO A 315 -5.19 10.45 -4.25
CA PRO A 315 -5.24 10.03 -2.85
C PRO A 315 -3.81 9.84 -2.31
N GLY A 316 -3.57 10.11 -1.03
CA GLY A 316 -2.23 9.93 -0.43
C GLY A 316 -1.70 8.49 -0.53
N GLU A 317 -2.59 7.51 -0.61
CA GLU A 317 -2.27 6.10 -0.85
C GLU A 317 -1.69 5.83 -2.26
N PHE A 318 -1.76 6.78 -3.19
CA PHE A 318 -1.12 6.69 -4.51
C PHE A 318 0.40 6.47 -4.41
N THR A 319 1.01 6.96 -3.33
CA THR A 319 2.43 6.74 -2.99
C THR A 319 2.80 5.25 -2.79
N GLN A 320 1.82 4.36 -2.65
CA GLN A 320 2.00 2.92 -2.46
C GLN A 320 2.14 2.13 -3.78
N LEU A 321 2.00 2.79 -4.93
CA LEU A 321 2.22 2.21 -6.25
C LEU A 321 3.72 2.04 -6.55
N GLU A 322 4.42 1.30 -5.68
CA GLU A 322 5.89 1.19 -5.69
C GLU A 322 6.44 0.55 -6.97
N ALA A 323 5.64 -0.22 -7.71
CA ALA A 323 6.05 -0.88 -8.95
C ALA A 323 5.81 -0.02 -10.22
N LEU A 324 5.23 1.18 -10.08
CA LEU A 324 4.81 1.98 -11.22
C LEU A 324 6.02 2.55 -11.96
N ASN A 325 6.07 2.27 -13.26
CA ASN A 325 7.11 2.73 -14.18
C ASN A 325 6.57 3.78 -15.16
N GLU A 326 5.31 3.68 -15.56
CA GLU A 326 4.72 4.55 -16.57
C GLU A 326 3.43 5.18 -16.03
N LEU A 327 3.36 6.50 -16.09
CA LEU A 327 2.23 7.29 -15.61
C LEU A 327 1.86 8.36 -16.63
N TYR A 328 0.58 8.33 -17.03
CA TYR A 328 0.02 9.22 -18.03
C TYR A 328 -1.07 10.10 -17.39
N LEU A 329 -0.90 11.43 -17.46
CA LEU A 329 -1.75 12.42 -16.77
C LEU A 329 -2.09 13.61 -17.68
N ASP A 330 -2.10 13.39 -18.98
CA ASP A 330 -2.40 14.43 -19.98
C ASP A 330 -3.84 14.91 -19.84
N GLU A 331 -4.09 16.20 -20.10
CA GLU A 331 -5.45 16.80 -20.07
C GLU A 331 -6.25 16.57 -18.76
N THR A 332 -5.58 16.65 -17.60
CA THR A 332 -6.24 16.53 -16.29
C THR A 332 -6.60 17.90 -15.68
N LEU A 333 -7.26 17.93 -14.51
CA LEU A 333 -7.76 19.17 -13.86
C LEU A 333 -7.04 19.51 -12.55
N PHE A 334 -5.81 19.04 -12.37
CA PHE A 334 -5.00 19.39 -11.20
C PHE A 334 -4.74 20.91 -11.15
N GLN A 335 -4.89 21.51 -9.97
CA GLN A 335 -4.57 22.93 -9.76
C GLN A 335 -3.07 23.15 -9.57
N GLU A 336 -2.40 22.16 -9.00
CA GLU A 336 -0.96 22.10 -8.73
C GLU A 336 -0.49 20.70 -9.08
N PHE A 337 0.80 20.55 -9.39
CA PHE A 337 1.37 19.25 -9.69
C PHE A 337 1.25 18.31 -8.47
N PRO A 338 0.73 17.07 -8.62
CA PRO A 338 0.53 16.17 -7.49
C PRO A 338 1.82 15.77 -6.77
N GLU A 339 1.92 16.02 -5.46
CA GLU A 339 3.15 15.76 -4.69
C GLU A 339 3.44 14.26 -4.50
N GLU A 340 2.40 13.43 -4.56
CA GLU A 340 2.48 11.98 -4.42
C GLU A 340 3.37 11.33 -5.48
N ILE A 341 3.38 11.90 -6.69
CA ILE A 341 4.17 11.38 -7.83
C ILE A 341 5.66 11.35 -7.47
N PHE A 342 6.16 12.30 -6.68
CA PHE A 342 7.57 12.39 -6.31
C PHE A 342 8.06 11.26 -5.39
N GLN A 343 7.15 10.43 -4.86
CA GLN A 343 7.49 9.22 -4.10
C GLN A 343 7.64 7.98 -4.98
N LEU A 344 7.18 8.03 -6.24
CA LEU A 344 7.20 6.92 -7.19
C LEU A 344 8.57 6.82 -7.86
N THR A 345 9.59 6.51 -7.07
CA THR A 345 10.99 6.57 -7.51
C THR A 345 11.37 5.55 -8.58
N ASN A 346 10.50 4.58 -8.91
CA ASN A 346 10.69 3.64 -10.02
C ASN A 346 10.14 4.15 -11.37
N LEU A 347 9.50 5.32 -11.41
CA LEU A 347 9.03 5.91 -12.66
C LEU A 347 10.16 6.05 -13.68
N ILE A 348 9.88 5.58 -14.89
CA ILE A 348 10.70 5.64 -16.10
C ILE A 348 10.11 6.66 -17.07
N ARG A 349 8.78 6.68 -17.22
CA ARG A 349 8.04 7.56 -18.12
C ARG A 349 6.98 8.35 -17.36
N LEU A 350 6.97 9.67 -17.57
CA LEU A 350 5.94 10.55 -17.01
C LEU A 350 5.39 11.49 -18.09
N GLN A 351 4.09 11.36 -18.36
CA GLN A 351 3.36 12.28 -19.23
C GLN A 351 2.48 13.22 -18.41
N TYR A 352 2.62 14.52 -18.67
CA TYR A 352 1.86 15.58 -18.04
C TYR A 352 1.65 16.73 -19.05
N GLN A 353 1.15 16.38 -20.24
CA GLN A 353 0.93 17.29 -21.35
C GLN A 353 -0.43 17.98 -21.27
N GLU A 354 -0.62 19.07 -22.03
CA GLU A 354 -1.91 19.74 -22.22
C GLU A 354 -2.57 20.20 -20.90
N ASN A 355 -1.73 20.44 -19.88
CA ASN A 355 -2.14 20.89 -18.56
C ASN A 355 -1.90 22.41 -18.42
N GLN A 356 -2.14 22.96 -17.23
CA GLN A 356 -1.94 24.40 -16.93
C GLN A 356 -0.73 24.65 -16.03
N LEU A 357 0.30 23.80 -16.12
CA LEU A 357 1.48 23.87 -15.24
C LEU A 357 2.31 25.11 -15.55
N LYS A 358 2.50 25.97 -14.54
CA LYS A 358 3.30 27.20 -14.66
C LYS A 358 4.73 27.02 -14.16
N GLU A 359 4.90 26.16 -13.17
CA GLU A 359 6.18 25.85 -12.54
C GLU A 359 6.21 24.35 -12.24
N LEU A 360 7.32 23.69 -12.56
CA LEU A 360 7.55 22.30 -12.18
C LEU A 360 8.18 22.28 -10.78
N PRO A 361 7.62 21.55 -9.80
CA PRO A 361 8.19 21.52 -8.45
C PRO A 361 9.59 20.91 -8.41
N LYS A 362 10.44 21.44 -7.52
CA LYS A 362 11.82 20.95 -7.32
C LYS A 362 11.91 19.47 -6.93
N GLU A 363 10.85 18.95 -6.32
CA GLU A 363 10.74 17.56 -5.92
C GLU A 363 10.78 16.60 -7.11
N ILE A 364 10.66 17.09 -8.36
CA ILE A 364 10.91 16.31 -9.57
C ILE A 364 12.26 15.60 -9.52
N GLY A 365 13.29 16.23 -8.94
CA GLY A 365 14.63 15.65 -8.78
C GLY A 365 14.69 14.38 -7.92
N ASN A 366 13.59 13.96 -7.30
CA ASN A 366 13.47 12.67 -6.62
C ASN A 366 13.33 11.49 -7.60
N LEU A 367 12.84 11.71 -8.82
CA LEU A 367 12.54 10.67 -9.83
C LEU A 367 13.80 10.25 -10.61
N LYS A 368 14.82 9.75 -9.92
CA LYS A 368 16.16 9.53 -10.51
C LYS A 368 16.22 8.47 -11.62
N ASN A 369 15.20 7.61 -11.69
CA ASN A 369 15.07 6.58 -12.72
C ASN A 369 14.28 7.07 -13.95
N LEU A 370 13.80 8.32 -13.95
CA LEU A 370 13.02 8.86 -15.05
C LEU A 370 13.90 9.00 -16.30
N GLU A 371 13.48 8.36 -17.38
CA GLU A 371 14.14 8.37 -18.69
C GLU A 371 13.41 9.30 -19.68
N GLU A 372 12.09 9.42 -19.55
CA GLU A 372 11.25 10.20 -20.46
C GLU A 372 10.28 11.12 -19.72
N LEU A 373 10.33 12.41 -20.04
CA LEU A 373 9.48 13.45 -19.43
C LEU A 373 8.76 14.28 -20.49
N PHE A 374 7.43 14.18 -20.51
CA PHE A 374 6.58 14.91 -21.44
C PHE A 374 5.79 16.00 -20.72
N LEU A 375 6.06 17.26 -21.08
CA LEU A 375 5.49 18.48 -20.49
C LEU A 375 4.97 19.43 -21.58
N ASN A 376 4.60 18.90 -22.75
CA ASN A 376 4.12 19.71 -23.86
C ASN A 376 2.83 20.46 -23.50
N ASN A 377 2.56 21.57 -24.19
CA ASN A 377 1.33 22.35 -24.10
C ASN A 377 0.97 22.76 -22.67
N ASN A 378 1.95 23.19 -21.89
CA ASN A 378 1.79 23.77 -20.55
C ASN A 378 2.06 25.30 -20.58
N LEU A 379 2.29 25.90 -19.42
CA LEU A 379 2.59 27.33 -19.26
C LEU A 379 3.98 27.54 -18.62
N LEU A 380 4.89 26.58 -18.77
CA LEU A 380 6.24 26.65 -18.20
C LEU A 380 7.05 27.73 -18.91
N PHE A 381 7.85 28.46 -18.15
CA PHE A 381 8.81 29.44 -18.68
C PHE A 381 10.25 29.15 -18.21
N ASP A 382 10.41 28.23 -17.25
CA ASP A 382 11.70 27.79 -16.69
C ASP A 382 11.55 26.35 -16.12
N LEU A 383 12.66 25.72 -15.74
CA LEU A 383 12.72 24.45 -15.00
C LEU A 383 13.40 24.65 -13.63
N PRO A 384 13.08 23.84 -12.61
CA PRO A 384 13.76 23.91 -11.32
C PRO A 384 15.21 23.42 -11.43
N ASP A 385 16.10 23.98 -10.61
CA ASP A 385 17.50 23.57 -10.48
C ASP A 385 17.65 22.05 -10.34
N GLU A 386 16.74 21.43 -9.61
CA GLU A 386 16.74 20.01 -9.27
C GLU A 386 16.46 19.07 -10.46
N ILE A 387 16.06 19.58 -11.63
CA ILE A 387 15.94 18.77 -12.86
C ILE A 387 17.27 18.08 -13.20
N ARG A 388 18.41 18.68 -12.84
CA ARG A 388 19.76 18.11 -13.00
C ARG A 388 19.98 16.78 -12.27
N PHE A 389 19.09 16.41 -11.35
CA PHE A 389 19.17 15.14 -10.61
C PHE A 389 18.51 13.97 -11.33
N LEU A 390 17.81 14.21 -12.44
CA LEU A 390 17.24 13.18 -13.31
C LEU A 390 18.34 12.56 -14.18
N THR A 391 19.32 11.92 -13.54
CA THR A 391 20.55 11.48 -14.22
C THR A 391 20.34 10.42 -15.29
N SER A 392 19.17 9.79 -15.33
CA SER A 392 18.77 8.80 -16.35
C SER A 392 17.95 9.41 -17.49
N LEU A 393 17.63 10.71 -17.44
CA LEU A 393 16.75 11.35 -18.39
C LEU A 393 17.41 11.41 -19.78
N ASN A 394 16.74 10.78 -20.73
CA ASN A 394 17.15 10.71 -22.13
C ASN A 394 16.31 11.65 -23.00
N GLU A 395 15.01 11.76 -22.72
CA GLU A 395 14.09 12.55 -23.53
C GLU A 395 13.30 13.54 -22.68
N ILE A 396 13.30 14.80 -23.13
CA ILE A 396 12.46 15.85 -22.53
C ILE A 396 11.71 16.62 -23.61
N TYR A 397 10.39 16.70 -23.46
CA TYR A 397 9.50 17.39 -24.39
C TYR A 397 8.79 18.55 -23.70
N LEU A 398 9.10 19.77 -24.14
CA LEU A 398 8.66 21.07 -23.61
C LEU A 398 7.97 21.92 -24.69
N SER A 399 7.43 21.30 -25.74
CA SER A 399 6.83 22.03 -26.86
C SER A 399 5.55 22.75 -26.42
N GLY A 400 5.24 23.92 -26.98
CA GLY A 400 4.01 24.64 -26.65
C GLY A 400 4.00 25.29 -25.27
N ASN A 401 5.17 25.68 -24.75
CA ASN A 401 5.34 26.39 -23.49
C ASN A 401 5.72 27.87 -23.73
N GLN A 402 6.31 28.54 -22.73
CA GLN A 402 6.65 29.96 -22.72
C GLN A 402 8.15 30.20 -22.54
N PHE A 403 9.01 29.25 -22.92
CA PHE A 403 10.47 29.39 -22.77
C PHE A 403 11.01 30.48 -23.70
N GLU A 404 11.61 31.52 -23.11
CA GLU A 404 12.37 32.56 -23.84
C GLU A 404 13.85 32.20 -23.99
N GLU A 405 14.38 31.38 -23.07
CA GLU A 405 15.73 30.82 -23.06
C GLU A 405 15.66 29.31 -22.82
N ILE A 406 16.70 28.58 -23.24
CA ILE A 406 16.81 27.16 -22.91
C ILE A 406 17.21 27.01 -21.42
N PRO A 407 16.59 26.09 -20.65
CA PRO A 407 17.00 25.82 -19.28
C PRO A 407 18.43 25.26 -19.24
N LEU A 408 19.33 25.98 -18.58
CA LEU A 408 20.76 25.62 -18.56
C LEU A 408 21.04 24.39 -17.70
N GLU A 409 20.12 24.02 -16.81
CA GLU A 409 20.18 22.83 -15.96
C GLU A 409 20.22 21.54 -16.81
N LEU A 410 19.67 21.57 -18.03
CA LEU A 410 19.70 20.44 -18.95
C LEU A 410 21.12 20.08 -19.41
N ILE A 411 22.11 20.99 -19.29
CA ILE A 411 23.51 20.68 -19.64
C ILE A 411 24.13 19.64 -18.70
N ASP A 412 23.60 19.50 -17.48
CA ASP A 412 24.12 18.56 -16.48
C ASP A 412 23.67 17.10 -16.78
N LEU A 413 22.67 16.91 -17.67
CA LEU A 413 22.08 15.62 -18.00
C LEU A 413 22.88 14.92 -19.11
N GLN A 414 23.78 14.01 -18.70
CA GLN A 414 24.75 13.38 -19.61
C GLN A 414 24.13 12.38 -20.59
N ASP A 415 23.01 11.77 -20.22
CA ASP A 415 22.31 10.76 -21.02
C ASP A 415 21.21 11.38 -21.89
N LEU A 416 21.04 12.71 -21.88
CA LEU A 416 20.00 13.42 -22.62
C LEU A 416 20.30 13.43 -24.13
N GLU A 417 19.48 12.75 -24.92
CA GLU A 417 19.63 12.65 -26.37
C GLU A 417 18.59 13.45 -27.15
N THR A 418 17.43 13.75 -26.55
CA THR A 418 16.32 14.44 -27.22
C THR A 418 15.77 15.61 -26.40
N ILE A 419 15.73 16.80 -27.03
CA ILE A 419 15.07 18.00 -26.47
C ILE A 419 14.02 18.51 -27.46
N GLY A 420 12.77 18.54 -27.00
CA GLY A 420 11.63 19.14 -27.71
C GLY A 420 11.30 20.54 -27.21
N LEU A 421 11.48 21.58 -28.01
CA LEU A 421 11.16 22.98 -27.68
C LEU A 421 10.35 23.66 -28.79
N ILE A 422 9.55 22.91 -29.55
CA ILE A 422 8.72 23.47 -30.63
C ILE A 422 7.70 24.47 -30.04
N ASN A 423 7.38 25.54 -30.74
CA ASN A 423 6.31 26.47 -30.34
C ASN A 423 6.57 27.10 -28.95
N ASN A 424 7.74 27.71 -28.81
CA ASN A 424 8.16 28.49 -27.65
C ASN A 424 8.53 29.92 -28.09
N LEU A 425 9.24 30.68 -27.25
CA LEU A 425 9.61 32.06 -27.49
C LEU A 425 11.13 32.24 -27.68
N LEU A 426 11.85 31.16 -27.99
CA LEU A 426 13.31 31.18 -28.12
C LEU A 426 13.75 32.05 -29.29
N SER A 427 14.71 32.94 -29.07
CA SER A 427 15.31 33.78 -30.13
C SER A 427 16.79 33.50 -30.35
N ASN A 428 17.47 32.86 -29.40
CA ASN A 428 18.87 32.45 -29.50
C ASN A 428 19.16 31.27 -28.55
N LEU A 429 20.37 30.70 -28.64
CA LEU A 429 20.89 29.71 -27.69
C LEU A 429 22.20 30.22 -27.07
N PRO A 430 22.43 30.00 -25.77
CA PRO A 430 23.66 30.38 -25.08
C PRO A 430 24.84 29.46 -25.43
N ASP A 431 26.08 29.93 -25.23
CA ASP A 431 27.31 29.18 -25.57
C ASP A 431 27.44 27.88 -24.73
N GLU A 432 26.81 27.83 -23.57
CA GLU A 432 26.75 26.67 -22.66
C GLU A 432 26.10 25.44 -23.30
N VAL A 433 25.25 25.61 -24.31
CA VAL A 433 24.66 24.49 -25.06
C VAL A 433 25.73 23.59 -25.68
N GLN A 434 26.94 24.10 -25.92
CA GLN A 434 28.07 23.30 -26.43
C GLN A 434 28.44 22.10 -25.54
N PHE A 435 27.99 22.08 -24.28
CA PHE A 435 28.27 21.00 -23.33
C PHE A 435 27.25 19.85 -23.40
N MET A 436 26.20 19.97 -24.22
CA MET A 436 25.22 18.91 -24.48
C MET A 436 25.76 17.90 -25.51
N ASP A 437 26.92 17.31 -25.23
CA ASP A 437 27.67 16.44 -26.16
C ASP A 437 26.89 15.18 -26.58
N GLY A 438 25.90 14.75 -25.79
CA GLY A 438 25.02 13.60 -26.07
C GLY A 438 23.83 13.90 -26.99
N LEU A 439 23.50 15.18 -27.23
CA LEU A 439 22.26 15.57 -27.89
C LEU A 439 22.21 15.12 -29.35
N LYS A 440 21.25 14.24 -29.69
CA LYS A 440 21.05 13.71 -31.04
C LYS A 440 19.91 14.40 -31.78
N THR A 441 18.84 14.73 -31.07
CA THR A 441 17.62 15.27 -31.66
C THR A 441 17.24 16.56 -30.97
N PHE A 442 17.12 17.62 -31.76
CA PHE A 442 16.76 18.94 -31.25
C PHE A 442 15.61 19.55 -32.05
N TYR A 443 14.47 19.74 -31.40
CA TYR A 443 13.31 20.40 -31.99
C TYR A 443 13.21 21.85 -31.54
N LEU A 444 13.42 22.77 -32.48
CA LEU A 444 13.40 24.23 -32.30
C LEU A 444 12.40 24.92 -33.26
N GLY A 445 11.51 24.16 -33.89
CA GLY A 445 10.51 24.71 -34.80
C GLY A 445 9.55 25.69 -34.11
N LYS A 446 8.90 26.58 -34.87
CA LYS A 446 7.91 27.56 -34.36
C LYS A 446 8.46 28.42 -33.20
N ASN A 447 9.67 28.94 -33.34
CA ASN A 447 10.29 29.86 -32.38
C ASN A 447 10.53 31.23 -33.05
N GLN A 448 11.44 32.03 -32.51
CA GLN A 448 11.76 33.39 -32.95
C GLN A 448 13.20 33.52 -33.46
N PHE A 449 13.82 32.44 -33.93
CA PHE A 449 15.19 32.47 -34.43
C PHE A 449 15.31 33.28 -35.73
N GLU A 450 16.13 34.34 -35.72
CA GLU A 450 16.50 35.13 -36.90
C GLU A 450 17.72 34.57 -37.65
N GLU A 451 18.56 33.82 -36.95
CA GLU A 451 19.73 33.11 -37.46
C GLU A 451 19.85 31.74 -36.79
N ILE A 452 20.60 30.83 -37.41
CA ILE A 452 20.95 29.55 -36.78
C ILE A 452 22.02 29.82 -35.71
N PRO A 453 21.76 29.56 -34.41
CA PRO A 453 22.72 29.84 -33.35
C PRO A 453 24.05 29.12 -33.57
N LYS A 454 25.16 29.85 -33.48
CA LYS A 454 26.50 29.31 -33.80
C LYS A 454 26.90 28.13 -32.93
N VAL A 455 26.38 28.07 -31.70
CA VAL A 455 26.63 26.98 -30.76
C VAL A 455 26.15 25.63 -31.30
N LEU A 456 25.10 25.59 -32.14
CA LEU A 456 24.60 24.33 -32.72
C LEU A 456 25.68 23.62 -33.56
N PHE A 457 26.55 24.38 -34.25
CA PHE A 457 27.64 23.83 -35.05
C PHE A 457 28.76 23.18 -34.23
N THR A 458 28.70 23.27 -32.90
CA THR A 458 29.61 22.57 -31.99
C THR A 458 29.10 21.17 -31.63
N LEU A 459 27.80 20.91 -31.80
CA LEU A 459 27.12 19.67 -31.42
C LEU A 459 27.28 18.60 -32.50
N ASN A 460 28.46 17.98 -32.53
CA ASN A 460 28.78 16.94 -33.53
C ASN A 460 27.92 15.67 -33.39
N SER A 461 27.26 15.47 -32.25
CA SER A 461 26.33 14.37 -31.98
C SER A 461 24.97 14.54 -32.67
N LEU A 462 24.60 15.75 -33.10
CA LEU A 462 23.31 16.01 -33.72
C LEU A 462 23.10 15.15 -34.98
N VAL A 463 22.01 14.39 -34.94
CA VAL A 463 21.50 13.57 -36.04
C VAL A 463 20.29 14.25 -36.66
N THR A 464 19.47 14.92 -35.86
CA THR A 464 18.20 15.48 -36.30
C THR A 464 18.01 16.88 -35.73
N LEU A 465 17.79 17.85 -36.63
CA LEU A 465 17.56 19.25 -36.28
C LEU A 465 16.30 19.76 -36.97
N TYR A 466 15.32 20.19 -36.18
CA TYR A 466 14.08 20.80 -36.64
C TYR A 466 14.08 22.28 -36.27
N MET A 467 13.96 23.15 -37.27
CA MET A 467 14.00 24.61 -37.16
C MET A 467 12.95 25.27 -38.08
N GLU A 468 11.91 24.52 -38.47
CA GLU A 468 10.80 25.03 -39.27
C GLU A 468 10.06 26.19 -38.59
N ASP A 469 9.32 26.98 -39.37
CA ASP A 469 8.46 28.05 -38.87
C ASP A 469 9.21 29.06 -37.96
N ASN A 470 10.39 29.49 -38.39
CA ASN A 470 11.17 30.56 -37.76
C ASN A 470 11.30 31.75 -38.74
N VAL A 471 12.23 32.67 -38.49
CA VAL A 471 12.50 33.82 -39.37
C VAL A 471 13.94 33.83 -39.89
N ILE A 472 14.51 32.64 -40.09
CA ILE A 472 15.91 32.44 -40.48
C ILE A 472 16.12 32.82 -41.95
N SER A 473 17.11 33.68 -42.19
CA SER A 473 17.38 34.21 -43.53
C SER A 473 18.54 33.54 -44.27
N GLU A 474 19.43 32.85 -43.56
CA GLU A 474 20.57 32.14 -44.13
C GLU A 474 20.95 30.88 -43.33
N ILE A 475 21.48 29.89 -44.05
CA ILE A 475 22.21 28.76 -43.45
C ILE A 475 23.70 29.09 -43.64
N PRO A 476 24.50 29.23 -42.58
CA PRO A 476 25.91 29.59 -42.72
C PRO A 476 26.74 28.39 -43.23
N PRO A 477 27.83 28.62 -44.00
CA PRO A 477 28.69 27.56 -44.52
C PRO A 477 29.20 26.55 -43.49
N VAL A 478 29.37 26.99 -42.24
CA VAL A 478 29.84 26.14 -41.12
C VAL A 478 28.89 24.98 -40.78
N ILE A 479 27.70 24.91 -41.38
CA ILE A 479 26.80 23.75 -41.30
C ILE A 479 27.49 22.42 -41.67
N GLU A 480 28.54 22.45 -42.50
CA GLU A 480 29.37 21.27 -42.83
C GLU A 480 30.01 20.58 -41.62
N SER A 481 30.12 21.30 -40.49
CA SER A 481 30.63 20.74 -39.23
C SER A 481 29.71 19.68 -38.62
N LEU A 482 28.40 19.69 -38.93
CA LEU A 482 27.45 18.72 -38.42
C LEU A 482 27.52 17.40 -39.20
N THR A 483 28.64 16.70 -39.09
CA THR A 483 28.97 15.54 -39.93
C THR A 483 28.08 14.31 -39.72
N ASN A 484 27.30 14.28 -38.64
CA ASN A 484 26.34 13.21 -38.33
C ASN A 484 24.90 13.60 -38.67
N LEU A 485 24.64 14.84 -39.08
CA LEU A 485 23.29 15.33 -39.36
C LEU A 485 22.66 14.52 -40.50
N ASN A 486 21.58 13.84 -40.17
CA ASN A 486 20.81 12.99 -41.06
C ASN A 486 19.55 13.69 -41.55
N THR A 487 18.87 14.39 -40.66
CA THR A 487 17.61 15.08 -40.94
C THR A 487 17.76 16.55 -40.56
N PHE A 488 17.52 17.43 -41.53
CA PHE A 488 17.47 18.86 -41.31
C PHE A 488 16.16 19.44 -41.85
N ALA A 489 15.30 19.91 -40.95
CA ALA A 489 14.07 20.60 -41.30
C ALA A 489 14.21 22.09 -41.00
N ILE A 490 14.00 22.92 -42.01
CA ILE A 490 14.05 24.39 -41.95
C ILE A 490 12.99 25.00 -42.88
N SER A 491 11.88 24.28 -43.05
CA SER A 491 10.72 24.74 -43.83
C SER A 491 10.13 26.03 -43.23
N ASN A 492 9.38 26.80 -44.02
CA ASN A 492 8.69 28.02 -43.58
C ASN A 492 9.61 29.03 -42.88
N ASN A 493 10.71 29.37 -43.54
CA ASN A 493 11.68 30.38 -43.10
C ASN A 493 11.86 31.45 -44.20
N LEU A 494 12.89 32.29 -44.09
CA LEU A 494 13.19 33.39 -45.03
C LEU A 494 14.41 33.10 -45.92
N LEU A 495 14.78 31.82 -46.09
CA LEU A 495 15.97 31.43 -46.86
C LEU A 495 15.83 31.82 -48.33
N LYS A 496 16.89 32.37 -48.91
CA LYS A 496 16.98 32.72 -50.34
C LYS A 496 17.84 31.75 -51.16
N SER A 497 18.71 31.01 -50.50
CA SER A 497 19.66 30.10 -51.10
C SER A 497 20.04 29.02 -50.10
N ILE A 498 20.56 27.90 -50.61
CA ILE A 498 21.15 26.82 -49.81
C ILE A 498 22.66 26.82 -50.06
N PRO A 499 23.52 26.78 -49.02
CA PRO A 499 24.97 26.74 -49.18
C PRO A 499 25.43 25.40 -49.78
N SER A 500 26.47 25.43 -50.62
CA SER A 500 27.08 24.24 -51.21
C SER A 500 27.68 23.28 -50.17
N GLU A 501 28.07 23.82 -49.03
CA GLU A 501 28.67 23.12 -47.89
C GLU A 501 27.75 22.04 -47.32
N LEU A 502 26.42 22.17 -47.50
CA LEU A 502 25.46 21.14 -47.09
C LEU A 502 25.69 19.78 -47.79
N VAL A 503 26.29 19.80 -49.00
CA VAL A 503 26.64 18.60 -49.78
C VAL A 503 27.74 17.79 -49.11
N SER A 504 28.61 18.43 -48.34
CA SER A 504 29.71 17.78 -47.63
C SER A 504 29.23 16.81 -46.55
N ILE A 505 28.01 17.03 -46.02
CA ILE A 505 27.38 16.22 -44.99
C ILE A 505 26.92 14.90 -45.60
N GLN A 506 27.79 13.89 -45.52
CA GLN A 506 27.55 12.56 -46.11
C GLN A 506 26.44 11.77 -45.42
N SER A 507 26.13 12.11 -44.16
CA SER A 507 25.05 11.50 -43.38
C SER A 507 23.66 12.02 -43.75
N LEU A 508 23.57 13.19 -44.41
CA LEU A 508 22.30 13.84 -44.72
C LEU A 508 21.44 12.94 -45.61
N ARG A 509 20.19 12.72 -45.21
CA ARG A 509 19.19 11.93 -45.92
C ARG A 509 17.90 12.68 -46.12
N ASN A 510 17.51 13.54 -45.19
CA ASN A 510 16.25 14.28 -45.26
C ASN A 510 16.51 15.77 -45.13
N LEU A 511 16.07 16.55 -46.12
CA LEU A 511 16.15 18.00 -46.13
C LEU A 511 14.76 18.60 -46.42
N PHE A 512 14.18 19.29 -45.44
CA PHE A 512 12.88 19.95 -45.59
C PHE A 512 13.09 21.46 -45.63
N ILE A 513 12.83 22.07 -46.79
CA ILE A 513 13.08 23.50 -47.09
C ILE A 513 11.88 24.18 -47.74
N ALA A 514 10.73 23.51 -47.81
CA ALA A 514 9.50 24.08 -48.39
C ALA A 514 9.07 25.36 -47.64
N GLY A 515 8.31 26.24 -48.29
CA GLY A 515 7.88 27.51 -47.70
C GLY A 515 9.00 28.53 -47.49
N ASN A 516 10.11 28.44 -48.24
CA ASN A 516 11.18 29.42 -48.26
C ASN A 516 11.17 30.23 -49.57
N SER A 517 12.07 31.19 -49.72
CA SER A 517 12.25 31.97 -50.96
C SER A 517 13.44 31.47 -51.80
N ILE A 518 13.65 30.16 -51.85
CA ILE A 518 14.78 29.53 -52.55
C ILE A 518 14.43 29.35 -54.03
N GLU A 519 15.11 30.07 -54.91
CA GLU A 519 14.91 29.97 -56.36
C GLU A 519 15.62 28.74 -56.94
N ILE A 520 16.87 28.52 -56.54
CA ILE A 520 17.77 27.52 -57.14
C ILE A 520 18.50 26.75 -56.04
N LEU A 521 18.63 25.43 -56.21
CA LEU A 521 19.47 24.57 -55.39
C LEU A 521 20.86 24.37 -56.02
N PRO A 522 21.93 24.21 -55.21
CA PRO A 522 23.24 23.83 -55.71
C PRO A 522 23.19 22.54 -56.56
N GLU A 523 23.86 22.53 -57.71
CA GLU A 523 23.89 21.39 -58.64
C GLU A 523 24.37 20.11 -57.93
N GLU A 524 25.39 20.23 -57.07
CA GLU A 524 25.95 19.10 -56.34
C GLU A 524 24.98 18.53 -55.30
N LEU A 525 24.09 19.36 -54.74
CA LEU A 525 23.01 18.90 -53.85
C LEU A 525 21.91 18.20 -54.66
N CYS A 526 21.55 18.74 -55.82
CA CYS A 526 20.60 18.11 -56.73
C CYS A 526 21.09 16.76 -57.29
N ALA A 527 22.41 16.58 -57.41
CA ALA A 527 23.01 15.32 -57.83
C ALA A 527 22.96 14.22 -56.74
N ARG A 528 22.66 14.56 -55.48
CA ARG A 528 22.54 13.59 -54.37
C ARG A 528 21.21 12.84 -54.43
N THR A 529 21.21 11.67 -55.07
CA THR A 529 20.02 10.79 -55.15
C THR A 529 19.65 10.12 -53.83
N ASP A 530 20.53 10.16 -52.84
CA ASP A 530 20.35 9.61 -51.50
C ASP A 530 19.74 10.61 -50.51
N VAL A 531 19.50 11.86 -50.94
CA VAL A 531 18.87 12.90 -50.13
C VAL A 531 17.43 13.13 -50.62
N PHE A 532 16.47 12.90 -49.74
CA PHE A 532 15.09 13.30 -49.93
C PHE A 532 14.92 14.79 -49.60
N ILE A 533 14.64 15.60 -50.63
CA ILE A 533 14.47 17.04 -50.51
C ILE A 533 12.98 17.39 -50.67
N THR A 534 12.36 17.90 -49.60
CA THR A 534 11.03 18.51 -49.66
C THR A 534 11.19 20.02 -49.85
N LYS A 535 10.74 20.54 -50.99
CA LYS A 535 10.92 21.93 -51.41
C LYS A 535 9.67 22.42 -52.13
N ASP A 536 9.58 23.73 -52.38
CA ASP A 536 8.50 24.29 -53.19
C ASP A 536 8.64 23.90 -54.66
N ASP A 537 7.50 23.81 -55.36
CA ASP A 537 7.45 23.46 -56.79
C ASP A 537 8.23 24.44 -57.68
N SER A 538 8.35 25.70 -57.24
CA SER A 538 9.10 26.75 -57.95
C SER A 538 10.61 26.61 -57.83
N THR A 539 11.10 25.87 -56.83
CA THR A 539 12.54 25.69 -56.62
C THR A 539 13.08 24.70 -57.66
N ILE A 540 14.07 25.09 -58.45
CA ILE A 540 14.65 24.25 -59.50
C ILE A 540 16.10 23.86 -59.20
N CYS A 541 16.57 22.78 -59.82
CA CYS A 541 17.99 22.49 -59.93
C CYS A 541 18.53 23.24 -61.15
N GLU A 542 19.70 23.86 -61.04
CA GLU A 542 20.39 24.34 -62.24
C GLU A 542 20.75 23.16 -63.15
N ASP A 543 20.58 23.36 -64.47
CA ASP A 543 20.79 22.36 -65.54
C ASP A 543 22.26 22.07 -65.84
#